data_AF-A0A0W0FLZ8-F1
#
_entry.id   AF-A0A0W0FLZ8-F1
#
_cell.length_a   1.000
_cell.length_b   1.000
_cell.length_c   1.000
_cell.angle_alpha   90.00
_cell.angle_beta   90.00
_cell.angle_gamma   90.00
#
_symmetry.space_group_name_H-M   'P 1'
#
loop_
_entity.id
_entity.type
_entity.pdbx_description
1 polymer ?
#
loop_
_entity_poly.entity_id
_entity_poly.type
_entity_poly.pdbx_seq_one_letter_code
_entity_poly.pdbx_strand_id
1 'polypeptide(L)'
;MCPACPEPEFNIKIEDIIKTPKEKRHIHTLFIAWDGCHSAQRLYKRDDPDNVALNEGSAYFSLHHNYREYLKGNTGDSDLLTCSKLKAVRMQNILKFKNAVITGIVGAICTHHGLFLPNGVADMPKGEMFCIGDWVLYYAMLGRRGLKVVHCSYDLWCIFKVYLADRLRCWPQYFTDTDVVERLIAAQGCIPQMHIEGHGSECKTCYHFEHTCHVGCTNGELVETPWSHEKLTGGSIWHMNDGHRHDTLDDFHGFWNFCKIQKLGETLKKQWAQAKVAIDDLEPSFNNYTLLFSEETLKEWKQLYALPLPDKSDKNIVDLYTARVGKEIPTLRSRLDAQLAAEKLQVLNKSGVDGVTLLIAEGIELDMTHCAI
;
A
#
# COMPACT_ATOMS: atom_id res chain seq x y z
N MET A 1 15.20 3.14 -10.14
CA MET A 1 14.87 1.95 -10.98
C MET A 1 15.19 0.71 -10.18
N CYS A 2 14.34 -0.34 -10.22
CA CYS A 2 14.59 -1.57 -9.47
C CYS A 2 15.17 -2.66 -10.38
N PRO A 3 16.42 -3.12 -10.17
CA PRO A 3 17.06 -4.08 -11.07
C PRO A 3 16.49 -5.51 -10.97
N ALA A 4 15.72 -5.82 -9.91
CA ALA A 4 15.06 -7.11 -9.73
C ALA A 4 13.63 -7.15 -10.29
N CYS A 5 13.05 -5.99 -10.65
CA CYS A 5 11.76 -5.93 -11.32
C CYS A 5 11.97 -5.97 -12.85
N PRO A 6 10.95 -6.39 -13.63
CA PRO A 6 11.00 -6.29 -15.08
C PRO A 6 11.10 -4.82 -15.50
N GLU A 7 12.20 -4.46 -16.15
CA GLU A 7 12.45 -3.15 -16.72
C GLU A 7 12.73 -3.35 -18.22
N PRO A 8 11.73 -3.07 -19.09
CA PRO A 8 11.81 -3.28 -20.53
C PRO A 8 13.04 -2.61 -21.14
N GLU A 9 13.73 -3.32 -22.04
CA GLU A 9 14.97 -2.89 -22.71
C GLU A 9 16.17 -2.68 -21.78
N PHE A 10 16.03 -2.98 -20.48
CA PHE A 10 17.13 -3.00 -19.51
C PHE A 10 17.50 -4.43 -19.10
N ASN A 11 16.56 -5.18 -18.54
CA ASN A 11 16.78 -6.55 -18.07
C ASN A 11 15.80 -7.58 -18.66
N ILE A 12 14.84 -7.13 -19.47
CA ILE A 12 13.91 -7.98 -20.21
C ILE A 12 13.60 -7.37 -21.58
N LYS A 13 13.54 -8.21 -22.62
CA LYS A 13 13.18 -7.77 -23.97
C LYS A 13 11.67 -7.59 -24.11
N ILE A 14 11.25 -6.55 -24.83
CA ILE A 14 9.82 -6.31 -25.09
C ILE A 14 9.17 -7.51 -25.82
N GLU A 15 9.89 -8.19 -26.72
CA GLU A 15 9.31 -9.33 -27.45
C GLU A 15 8.92 -10.48 -26.51
N ASP A 16 9.73 -10.73 -25.46
CA ASP A 16 9.48 -11.81 -24.51
C ASP A 16 8.24 -11.50 -23.64
N ILE A 17 8.06 -10.22 -23.29
CA ILE A 17 6.85 -9.76 -22.59
C ILE A 17 5.61 -9.96 -23.48
N ILE A 18 5.69 -9.57 -24.75
CA ILE A 18 4.56 -9.67 -25.69
C ILE A 18 4.17 -11.12 -25.96
N LYS A 19 5.16 -12.02 -26.11
CA LYS A 19 4.96 -13.45 -26.37
C LYS A 19 4.45 -14.22 -25.13
N THR A 20 4.51 -13.62 -23.95
CA THR A 20 4.07 -14.30 -22.72
C THR A 20 2.56 -14.59 -22.76
N PRO A 21 2.15 -15.88 -22.61
CA PRO A 21 0.75 -16.27 -22.58
C PRO A 21 -0.03 -15.53 -21.49
N LYS A 22 -1.33 -15.29 -21.71
CA LYS A 22 -2.16 -14.44 -20.84
C LYS A 22 -2.12 -14.90 -19.38
N GLU A 23 -2.11 -16.21 -19.16
CA GLU A 23 -2.12 -16.89 -17.87
C GLU A 23 -0.81 -16.69 -17.10
N LYS A 24 0.28 -16.43 -17.82
CA LYS A 24 1.63 -16.22 -17.25
C LYS A 24 2.07 -14.77 -17.22
N ARG A 25 1.27 -13.81 -17.71
CA ARG A 25 1.66 -12.39 -17.76
C ARG A 25 2.00 -11.80 -16.39
N HIS A 26 1.46 -12.40 -15.33
CA HIS A 26 1.72 -11.98 -13.97
C HIS A 26 3.21 -12.02 -13.57
N ILE A 27 4.04 -12.83 -14.25
CA ILE A 27 5.50 -12.86 -14.00
C ILE A 27 6.18 -11.52 -14.36
N HIS A 28 5.55 -10.72 -15.22
CA HIS A 28 6.03 -9.39 -15.63
C HIS A 28 5.28 -8.26 -14.93
N THR A 29 4.61 -8.54 -13.82
CA THR A 29 3.83 -7.52 -13.10
C THR A 29 4.73 -6.43 -12.57
N LEU A 30 4.36 -5.18 -12.85
CA LEU A 30 4.96 -4.01 -12.23
C LEU A 30 4.23 -3.70 -10.92
N PHE A 31 4.94 -3.78 -9.81
CA PHE A 31 4.42 -3.49 -8.48
C PHE A 31 4.83 -2.09 -8.02
N ILE A 32 3.84 -1.22 -7.80
CA ILE A 32 4.04 0.17 -7.38
C ILE A 32 3.28 0.43 -6.09
N ALA A 33 3.96 0.96 -5.07
CA ALA A 33 3.33 1.51 -3.89
C ALA A 33 3.63 3.00 -3.82
N TRP A 34 2.69 3.82 -3.31
CA TRP A 34 2.95 5.22 -3.03
C TRP A 34 2.26 5.67 -1.76
N ASP A 35 2.84 6.67 -1.13
CA ASP A 35 2.35 7.24 0.13
C ASP A 35 2.90 8.66 0.32
N GLY A 36 2.25 9.44 1.20
CA GLY A 36 2.65 10.79 1.55
C GLY A 36 3.51 10.88 2.83
N CYS A 37 4.73 11.40 2.66
CA CYS A 37 5.62 11.73 3.77
C CYS A 37 5.43 13.18 4.23
N HIS A 38 4.75 13.35 5.36
CA HIS A 38 4.52 14.66 6.00
C HIS A 38 5.71 15.24 6.79
N SER A 39 6.82 14.51 6.87
CA SER A 39 8.03 14.98 7.57
C SER A 39 8.92 15.86 6.69
N ALA A 40 8.77 15.75 5.36
CA ALA A 40 9.52 16.49 4.37
C ALA A 40 8.95 17.88 4.09
N GLN A 41 8.71 18.66 5.13
CA GLN A 41 8.10 19.99 5.00
C GLN A 41 9.05 20.99 4.35
N ARG A 42 8.48 22.09 3.87
CA ARG A 42 9.21 23.32 3.57
C ARG A 42 8.46 24.48 4.18
N LEU A 43 9.13 25.25 5.02
CA LEU A 43 8.54 26.37 5.74
C LEU A 43 8.53 27.64 4.89
N TYR A 44 7.57 28.51 5.18
CA TYR A 44 7.53 29.84 4.62
C TYR A 44 8.74 30.65 5.12
N LYS A 45 9.52 31.19 4.18
CA LYS A 45 10.67 32.05 4.45
C LYS A 45 10.91 33.00 3.29
N ARG A 46 11.88 33.91 3.41
CA ARG A 46 12.41 34.64 2.26
C ARG A 46 13.03 33.65 1.28
N ASP A 47 12.44 33.54 0.11
CA ASP A 47 12.85 32.61 -0.95
C ASP A 47 13.84 33.28 -1.91
N ASP A 48 14.54 32.44 -2.65
CA ASP A 48 15.43 32.86 -3.75
C ASP A 48 14.84 32.33 -5.07
N PRO A 49 14.27 33.20 -5.92
CA PRO A 49 13.64 32.77 -7.16
C PRO A 49 14.62 32.16 -8.17
N ASP A 50 15.92 32.45 -8.03
CA ASP A 50 16.97 31.92 -8.90
C ASP A 50 17.48 30.55 -8.43
N ASN A 51 17.05 30.09 -7.24
CA ASN A 51 17.39 28.77 -6.72
C ASN A 51 16.49 27.68 -7.33
N VAL A 52 16.84 27.28 -8.55
CA VAL A 52 16.25 26.12 -9.26
C VAL A 52 17.02 24.84 -8.96
N ALA A 53 16.35 23.69 -9.05
CA ALA A 53 16.97 22.39 -8.82
C ALA A 53 17.96 22.08 -9.96
N LEU A 54 19.13 21.55 -9.65
CA LEU A 54 20.13 21.18 -10.66
C LEU A 54 19.63 20.05 -11.58
N ASN A 55 18.88 19.11 -11.02
CA ASN A 55 18.34 17.98 -11.79
C ASN A 55 17.06 18.36 -12.59
N GLU A 56 16.42 19.49 -12.29
CA GLU A 56 15.15 19.96 -12.89
C GLU A 56 14.11 18.86 -13.17
N GLY A 57 13.94 17.91 -12.25
CA GLY A 57 12.99 16.80 -12.41
C GLY A 57 13.45 15.66 -13.32
N SER A 58 14.77 15.50 -13.48
CA SER A 58 15.41 14.41 -14.23
C SER A 58 15.77 13.19 -13.36
N ALA A 59 15.38 13.20 -12.08
CA ALA A 59 15.72 12.18 -11.09
C ALA A 59 14.45 11.54 -10.47
N TYR A 60 14.22 11.69 -9.16
CA TYR A 60 13.04 11.13 -8.51
C TYR A 60 11.89 12.13 -8.50
N PHE A 61 12.18 13.41 -8.28
CA PHE A 61 11.21 14.46 -8.54
C PHE A 61 10.87 14.51 -10.03
N SER A 62 9.59 14.69 -10.31
CA SER A 62 9.07 14.95 -11.65
C SER A 62 9.24 16.42 -12.04
N LEU A 63 9.12 16.74 -13.33
CA LEU A 63 9.32 18.08 -13.86
C LEU A 63 8.42 19.13 -13.19
N HIS A 64 9.05 19.99 -12.40
CA HIS A 64 8.39 20.84 -11.42
C HIS A 64 7.43 21.88 -12.02
N HIS A 65 7.76 22.44 -13.19
CA HIS A 65 6.94 23.49 -13.80
C HIS A 65 5.57 22.95 -14.23
N ASN A 66 5.53 21.82 -14.94
CA ASN A 66 4.26 21.23 -15.39
C ASN A 66 3.42 20.77 -14.21
N TYR A 67 4.07 20.26 -13.16
CA TYR A 67 3.40 19.86 -11.93
C TYR A 67 2.68 21.04 -11.25
N ARG A 68 3.36 22.18 -11.13
CA ARG A 68 2.76 23.39 -10.55
C ARG A 68 1.59 23.92 -11.37
N GLU A 69 1.70 23.94 -12.69
CA GLU A 69 0.58 24.36 -13.56
C GLU A 69 -0.61 23.40 -13.47
N TYR A 70 -0.35 22.09 -13.39
CA TYR A 70 -1.39 21.09 -13.15
C TYR A 70 -2.13 21.34 -11.82
N LEU A 71 -1.40 21.61 -10.74
CA LEU A 71 -2.01 21.88 -9.42
C LEU A 71 -2.79 23.20 -9.34
N LYS A 72 -2.45 24.21 -10.15
CA LYS A 72 -3.24 25.46 -10.20
C LYS A 72 -4.66 25.22 -10.66
N GLY A 73 -4.86 24.25 -11.56
CA GLY A 73 -6.16 23.87 -12.10
C GLY A 73 -6.85 22.74 -11.34
N ASN A 74 -6.14 22.00 -10.48
CA ASN A 74 -6.65 20.81 -9.80
C ASN A 74 -6.38 20.85 -8.29
N THR A 75 -7.34 21.38 -7.53
CA THR A 75 -7.21 21.60 -6.08
C THR A 75 -7.59 20.39 -5.21
N GLY A 76 -8.03 19.27 -5.80
CA GLY A 76 -8.43 18.06 -5.05
C GLY A 76 -9.72 18.24 -4.21
N ASP A 77 -10.51 19.29 -4.47
CA ASP A 77 -11.71 19.62 -3.67
C ASP A 77 -12.92 18.70 -3.97
N SER A 78 -12.90 17.95 -5.07
CA SER A 78 -13.99 17.06 -5.49
C SER A 78 -13.93 15.64 -4.93
N ASP A 79 -12.89 15.29 -4.17
CA ASP A 79 -12.64 13.91 -3.76
C ASP A 79 -13.58 13.47 -2.62
N LEU A 80 -14.60 12.69 -2.97
CA LEU A 80 -15.55 12.11 -2.03
C LEU A 80 -14.89 11.01 -1.18
N LEU A 81 -14.54 11.34 0.06
CA LEU A 81 -14.06 10.36 1.04
C LEU A 81 -15.25 9.59 1.62
N THR A 82 -15.43 8.35 1.20
CA THR A 82 -16.53 7.48 1.68
C THR A 82 -16.14 6.61 2.88
N CYS A 83 -14.84 6.42 3.14
CA CYS A 83 -14.36 5.65 4.29
C CYS A 83 -14.22 6.53 5.55
N SER A 84 -14.89 6.13 6.63
CA SER A 84 -15.22 6.96 7.80
C SER A 84 -14.02 7.43 8.62
N LYS A 85 -12.93 6.65 8.72
CA LYS A 85 -11.74 7.01 9.50
C LYS A 85 -10.89 8.12 8.86
N LEU A 86 -10.99 8.31 7.56
CA LEU A 86 -10.09 9.20 6.80
C LEU A 86 -10.52 10.67 6.84
N LYS A 87 -11.81 10.92 7.01
CA LYS A 87 -12.32 12.29 7.22
C LYS A 87 -11.72 12.94 8.47
N ALA A 88 -11.45 12.16 9.51
CA ALA A 88 -10.85 12.64 10.75
C ALA A 88 -9.37 13.02 10.59
N VAL A 89 -8.60 12.25 9.81
CA VAL A 89 -7.18 12.50 9.54
C VAL A 89 -6.97 13.80 8.77
N ARG A 90 -7.81 14.09 7.77
CA ARG A 90 -7.73 15.33 6.97
C ARG A 90 -7.89 16.60 7.82
N MET A 91 -8.74 16.55 8.85
CA MET A 91 -8.97 17.70 9.74
C MET A 91 -7.79 17.97 10.69
N GLN A 92 -7.11 16.92 11.18
CA GLN A 92 -5.91 17.07 12.02
C GLN A 92 -4.72 17.65 11.26
N ASN A 93 -4.60 17.33 9.96
CA ASN A 93 -3.51 17.82 9.11
C ASN A 93 -3.52 19.36 8.95
N ILE A 94 -4.69 20.00 8.87
CA ILE A 94 -4.81 21.46 8.68
C ILE A 94 -4.16 22.25 9.84
N LEU A 95 -4.28 21.75 11.07
CA LEU A 95 -3.71 22.42 12.25
C LEU A 95 -2.20 22.21 12.40
N LYS A 96 -1.67 21.10 11.87
CA LYS A 96 -0.27 20.66 12.05
C LYS A 96 0.73 21.43 11.17
N PHE A 97 0.32 21.88 9.98
CA PHE A 97 1.24 22.48 8.99
C PHE A 97 1.18 24.01 8.91
N LYS A 98 0.93 24.67 10.05
CA LYS A 98 0.95 26.13 10.11
C LYS A 98 2.33 26.65 9.71
N ASN A 99 2.37 27.63 8.79
CA ASN A 99 3.59 28.22 8.20
C ASN A 99 4.39 27.31 7.25
N ALA A 100 3.83 26.20 6.76
CA ALA A 100 4.44 25.41 5.69
C ALA A 100 3.94 25.88 4.31
N VAL A 101 4.87 26.03 3.34
CA VAL A 101 4.52 26.20 1.91
C VAL A 101 4.38 24.84 1.23
N ILE A 102 5.13 23.84 1.70
CA ILE A 102 5.01 22.43 1.32
C ILE A 102 4.85 21.63 2.63
N THR A 103 3.79 20.85 2.73
CA THR A 103 3.47 20.06 3.93
C THR A 103 4.17 18.70 3.96
N GLY A 104 4.82 18.31 2.87
CA GLY A 104 5.47 17.01 2.69
C GLY A 104 5.68 16.66 1.23
N ILE A 105 5.98 15.40 0.94
CA ILE A 105 6.09 14.86 -0.43
C ILE A 105 5.24 13.59 -0.56
N VAL A 106 4.78 13.26 -1.76
CA VAL A 106 4.32 11.90 -2.11
C VAL A 106 5.45 11.22 -2.86
N GLY A 107 5.73 9.96 -2.53
CA GLY A 107 6.72 9.17 -3.26
C GLY A 107 6.21 7.78 -3.64
N ALA A 108 6.48 7.37 -4.87
CA ALA A 108 6.25 6.04 -5.38
C ALA A 108 7.52 5.19 -5.35
N ILE A 109 7.34 3.95 -4.92
CA ILE A 109 8.40 2.96 -4.79
C ILE A 109 8.00 1.64 -5.46
N CYS A 110 9.00 0.80 -5.73
CA CYS A 110 8.78 -0.61 -5.98
C CYS A 110 8.25 -1.30 -4.72
N THR A 111 7.05 -1.88 -4.78
CA THR A 111 6.39 -2.50 -3.60
C THR A 111 7.18 -3.66 -3.01
N HIS A 112 7.91 -4.44 -3.82
CA HIS A 112 8.64 -5.63 -3.34
C HIS A 112 10.01 -5.31 -2.76
N HIS A 113 10.69 -4.31 -3.34
CA HIS A 113 12.10 -4.07 -3.05
C HIS A 113 12.34 -2.74 -2.33
N GLY A 114 11.35 -1.85 -2.24
CA GLY A 114 11.47 -0.60 -1.51
C GLY A 114 12.38 0.43 -2.19
N LEU A 115 12.45 0.47 -3.52
CA LEU A 115 13.24 1.47 -4.26
C LEU A 115 12.35 2.57 -4.81
N PHE A 116 12.74 3.83 -4.64
CA PHE A 116 12.09 4.97 -5.29
C PHE A 116 12.10 4.84 -6.81
N LEU A 117 10.94 5.12 -7.41
CA LEU A 117 10.77 5.14 -8.84
C LEU A 117 11.22 6.49 -9.41
N PRO A 118 11.92 6.50 -10.56
CA PRO A 118 12.23 7.75 -11.26
C PRO A 118 10.94 8.52 -11.60
N ASN A 119 10.98 9.85 -11.47
CA ASN A 119 9.83 10.74 -11.61
C ASN A 119 8.63 10.39 -10.69
N GLY A 120 8.85 9.55 -9.68
CA GLY A 120 7.84 9.07 -8.76
C GLY A 120 7.69 9.91 -7.50
N VAL A 121 8.25 11.12 -7.45
CA VAL A 121 8.16 11.99 -6.27
C VAL A 121 7.59 13.36 -6.66
N ALA A 122 6.71 13.88 -5.81
CA ALA A 122 6.11 15.20 -5.98
C ALA A 122 5.84 15.88 -4.63
N ASP A 123 5.93 17.20 -4.59
CA ASP A 123 5.63 17.98 -3.40
C ASP A 123 4.14 18.00 -3.07
N MET A 124 3.80 18.06 -1.78
CA MET A 124 2.44 18.27 -1.28
C MET A 124 2.26 19.71 -0.80
N PRO A 125 1.61 20.61 -1.55
CA PRO A 125 1.45 21.99 -1.09
C PRO A 125 0.50 22.12 0.10
N LYS A 126 -0.52 21.26 0.20
CA LYS A 126 -1.61 21.34 1.19
C LYS A 126 -2.01 19.98 1.76
N GLY A 127 -1.07 19.06 1.83
CA GLY A 127 -1.28 17.65 2.19
C GLY A 127 -1.52 16.77 0.99
N GLU A 128 -1.81 15.51 1.26
CA GLU A 128 -2.12 14.52 0.23
C GLU A 128 -3.43 14.86 -0.49
N MET A 129 -3.40 14.78 -1.81
CA MET A 129 -4.56 14.92 -2.70
C MET A 129 -4.46 13.85 -3.78
N PHE A 130 -5.58 13.29 -4.25
CA PHE A 130 -5.52 12.22 -5.25
C PHE A 130 -4.90 12.70 -6.57
N CYS A 131 -5.04 13.98 -6.92
CA CYS A 131 -4.39 14.56 -8.09
C CYS A 131 -2.85 14.41 -8.05
N ILE A 132 -2.23 14.45 -6.86
CA ILE A 132 -0.79 14.22 -6.69
C ILE A 132 -0.45 12.75 -6.93
N GLY A 133 -1.29 11.84 -6.43
CA GLY A 133 -1.16 10.40 -6.69
C GLY A 133 -1.26 10.08 -8.19
N ASP A 134 -2.19 10.72 -8.92
CA ASP A 134 -2.31 10.58 -10.38
C ASP A 134 -1.01 10.96 -11.09
N TRP A 135 -0.44 12.10 -10.68
CA TRP A 135 0.81 12.61 -11.21
C TRP A 135 1.98 11.65 -10.96
N VAL A 136 2.22 11.32 -9.68
CA VAL A 136 3.31 10.43 -9.28
C VAL A 136 3.23 9.08 -9.97
N LEU A 137 2.04 8.48 -10.05
CA LEU A 137 1.86 7.20 -10.73
C LEU A 137 2.10 7.26 -12.23
N TYR A 138 1.54 8.27 -12.91
CA TYR A 138 1.70 8.41 -14.35
C TYR A 138 3.18 8.59 -14.73
N TYR A 139 3.87 9.51 -14.05
CA TYR A 139 5.28 9.77 -14.36
C TYR A 139 6.20 8.63 -13.94
N ALA A 140 5.89 7.93 -12.84
CA ALA A 140 6.60 6.71 -12.45
C ALA A 140 6.41 5.55 -13.45
N MET A 141 5.35 5.55 -14.25
CA MET A 141 5.06 4.53 -15.27
C MET A 141 5.76 4.77 -16.62
N LEU A 142 6.24 6.00 -16.88
CA LEU A 142 6.91 6.34 -18.13
C LEU A 142 8.13 5.43 -18.37
N GLY A 143 8.37 5.08 -19.63
CA GLY A 143 9.49 4.22 -20.02
C GLY A 143 9.27 2.71 -19.83
N ARG A 144 8.17 2.26 -19.20
CA ARG A 144 7.88 0.83 -18.93
C ARG A 144 6.88 0.22 -19.91
N ARG A 145 7.14 0.43 -21.20
CA ARG A 145 6.26 -0.03 -22.28
C ARG A 145 6.16 -1.55 -22.30
N GLY A 146 4.96 -2.06 -22.59
CA GLY A 146 4.72 -3.49 -22.75
C GLY A 146 4.39 -4.24 -21.46
N LEU A 147 4.64 -3.69 -20.27
CA LEU A 147 4.23 -4.30 -18.99
C LEU A 147 2.71 -4.21 -18.82
N LYS A 148 1.98 -5.22 -19.29
CA LYS A 148 0.50 -5.20 -19.33
C LYS A 148 -0.19 -5.34 -17.98
N VAL A 149 0.53 -5.80 -16.96
CA VAL A 149 -0.02 -6.04 -15.62
C VAL A 149 0.66 -5.07 -14.65
N VAL A 150 -0.15 -4.20 -14.06
CA VAL A 150 0.29 -3.24 -13.05
C VAL A 150 -0.50 -3.55 -11.78
N HIS A 151 0.22 -3.67 -10.67
CA HIS A 151 -0.37 -3.87 -9.36
C HIS A 151 0.05 -2.74 -8.43
N CYS A 152 -0.94 -2.04 -7.91
CA CYS A 152 -0.80 -0.87 -7.06
C CYS A 152 -0.98 -1.22 -5.58
N SER A 153 -0.33 -0.46 -4.70
CA SER A 153 -0.54 -0.51 -3.26
C SER A 153 -0.72 0.91 -2.73
N TYR A 154 -1.88 1.20 -2.17
CA TYR A 154 -2.19 2.52 -1.62
C TYR A 154 -3.30 2.42 -0.58
N ASP A 155 -3.15 3.14 0.52
CA ASP A 155 -4.10 3.17 1.63
C ASP A 155 -5.52 3.45 1.16
N LEU A 156 -5.67 4.35 0.20
CA LEU A 156 -6.95 4.79 -0.33
C LEU A 156 -7.27 4.21 -1.69
N TRP A 157 -6.68 3.07 -2.05
CA TRP A 157 -6.91 2.41 -3.33
C TRP A 157 -8.41 2.25 -3.64
N CYS A 158 -9.21 1.89 -2.64
CA CYS A 158 -10.65 1.68 -2.77
C CYS A 158 -11.46 2.91 -3.21
N ILE A 159 -10.91 4.12 -3.08
CA ILE A 159 -11.53 5.37 -3.53
C ILE A 159 -10.76 5.90 -4.74
N PHE A 160 -9.43 5.86 -4.66
CA PHE A 160 -8.53 6.34 -5.70
C PHE A 160 -8.82 5.71 -7.06
N LYS A 161 -8.99 4.37 -7.08
CA LYS A 161 -9.21 3.59 -8.30
C LYS A 161 -10.50 3.97 -9.03
N VAL A 162 -11.58 4.17 -8.28
CA VAL A 162 -12.93 4.42 -8.83
C VAL A 162 -12.94 5.63 -9.76
N TYR A 163 -12.24 6.70 -9.36
CA TYR A 163 -12.22 7.97 -10.11
C TYR A 163 -10.95 8.18 -10.93
N LEU A 164 -9.99 7.25 -10.90
CA LEU A 164 -8.69 7.40 -11.57
C LEU A 164 -8.84 7.66 -13.08
N ALA A 165 -9.75 6.94 -13.75
CA ALA A 165 -9.98 7.11 -15.18
C ALA A 165 -10.48 8.52 -15.52
N ASP A 166 -11.43 9.04 -14.75
CA ASP A 166 -11.98 10.37 -14.96
C ASP A 166 -10.94 11.46 -14.68
N ARG A 167 -10.16 11.30 -13.60
CA ARG A 167 -9.09 12.26 -13.26
C ARG A 167 -8.01 12.31 -14.34
N LEU A 168 -7.52 11.17 -14.83
CA LEU A 168 -6.50 11.15 -15.90
C LEU A 168 -7.04 11.73 -17.21
N ARG A 169 -8.28 11.42 -17.59
CA ARG A 169 -8.89 11.89 -18.84
C ARG A 169 -9.30 13.36 -18.81
N CYS A 170 -9.50 13.94 -17.63
CA CYS A 170 -9.81 15.36 -17.46
C CYS A 170 -8.61 16.27 -17.80
N TRP A 171 -7.38 15.74 -17.71
CA TRP A 171 -6.14 16.50 -17.87
C TRP A 171 -5.23 15.91 -18.98
N PRO A 172 -5.73 15.75 -20.22
CA PRO A 172 -5.00 15.04 -21.28
C PRO A 172 -3.70 15.74 -21.71
N GLN A 173 -3.58 17.05 -21.46
CA GLN A 173 -2.35 17.80 -21.74
C GLN A 173 -1.17 17.42 -20.82
N TYR A 174 -1.45 16.85 -19.64
CA TYR A 174 -0.44 16.40 -18.69
C TYR A 174 -0.25 14.87 -18.70
N PHE A 175 -1.27 14.13 -19.17
CA PHE A 175 -1.30 12.67 -19.24
C PHE A 175 -1.39 12.19 -20.71
N THR A 176 -0.36 12.48 -21.49
CA THR A 176 -0.37 12.38 -22.97
C THR A 176 -0.12 10.97 -23.52
N ASP A 177 0.59 10.10 -22.79
CA ASP A 177 0.86 8.72 -23.20
C ASP A 177 -0.37 7.84 -22.88
N THR A 178 -1.17 7.59 -23.92
CA THR A 178 -2.42 6.84 -23.81
C THR A 178 -2.22 5.39 -23.39
N ASP A 179 -1.08 4.77 -23.74
CA ASP A 179 -0.74 3.41 -23.32
C ASP A 179 -0.47 3.37 -21.80
N VAL A 180 0.18 4.38 -21.24
CA VAL A 180 0.34 4.52 -19.79
C VAL A 180 -1.01 4.75 -19.10
N VAL A 181 -1.85 5.65 -19.63
CA VAL A 181 -3.18 5.93 -19.07
C VAL A 181 -4.04 4.67 -19.02
N GLU A 182 -4.13 3.93 -20.13
CA GLU A 182 -4.96 2.72 -20.19
C GLU A 182 -4.41 1.61 -19.29
N ARG A 183 -3.08 1.48 -19.13
CA ARG A 183 -2.50 0.56 -18.15
C ARG A 183 -2.83 0.93 -16.70
N LEU A 184 -2.82 2.21 -16.35
CA LEU A 184 -3.20 2.67 -15.00
C LEU A 184 -4.71 2.46 -14.75
N ILE A 185 -5.54 2.72 -15.74
CA ILE A 185 -6.98 2.44 -15.68
C ILE A 185 -7.25 0.93 -15.59
N ALA A 186 -6.40 0.09 -16.18
CA ALA A 186 -6.49 -1.36 -16.04
C ALA A 186 -5.79 -1.93 -14.78
N ALA A 187 -5.00 -1.11 -14.08
CA ALA A 187 -4.20 -1.56 -12.95
C ALA A 187 -5.07 -2.16 -11.84
N GLN A 188 -4.63 -3.27 -11.28
CA GLN A 188 -5.20 -3.82 -10.06
C GLN A 188 -4.48 -3.20 -8.87
N GLY A 189 -5.01 -3.37 -7.68
CA GLY A 189 -4.30 -2.93 -6.49
C GLY A 189 -4.96 -3.36 -5.21
N CYS A 190 -4.19 -3.22 -4.14
CA CYS A 190 -4.57 -3.57 -2.79
C CYS A 190 -4.31 -2.41 -1.84
N ILE A 191 -4.90 -2.51 -0.65
CA ILE A 191 -4.58 -1.66 0.48
C ILE A 191 -3.52 -2.41 1.30
N PRO A 192 -2.45 -1.74 1.78
CA PRO A 192 -1.43 -2.37 2.63
C PRO A 192 -2.04 -3.13 3.82
N GLN A 193 -1.41 -4.23 4.25
CA GLN A 193 -1.97 -5.18 5.22
C GLN A 193 -2.27 -4.58 6.61
N MET A 194 -1.51 -3.60 7.07
CA MET A 194 -1.80 -2.89 8.32
C MET A 194 -2.93 -1.89 8.13
N HIS A 195 -3.00 -1.26 6.96
CA HIS A 195 -3.97 -0.22 6.65
C HIS A 195 -5.36 -0.79 6.35
N ILE A 196 -5.44 -1.94 5.69
CA ILE A 196 -6.72 -2.60 5.34
C ILE A 196 -7.54 -2.97 6.58
N GLU A 197 -6.91 -3.17 7.74
CA GLU A 197 -7.59 -3.33 9.03
C GLU A 197 -8.38 -2.10 9.46
N GLY A 198 -7.99 -0.92 8.98
CA GLY A 198 -8.73 0.32 9.12
C GLY A 198 -10.01 0.37 8.30
N HIS A 199 -10.17 -0.49 7.29
CA HIS A 199 -11.25 -0.44 6.32
C HIS A 199 -12.38 -1.44 6.63
N GLY A 200 -13.55 -1.22 6.02
CA GLY A 200 -14.73 -2.09 6.16
C GLY A 200 -14.58 -3.43 5.42
N SER A 201 -15.50 -4.36 5.70
CA SER A 201 -15.52 -5.73 5.13
C SER A 201 -15.49 -5.76 3.59
N GLU A 202 -16.19 -4.82 2.95
CA GLU A 202 -16.14 -4.68 1.48
C GLU A 202 -14.72 -4.44 0.96
N CYS A 203 -13.95 -3.56 1.61
CA CYS A 203 -12.55 -3.32 1.23
C CYS A 203 -11.70 -4.57 1.45
N LYS A 204 -11.90 -5.28 2.58
CA LYS A 204 -11.16 -6.50 2.90
C LYS A 204 -11.44 -7.61 1.89
N THR A 205 -12.65 -7.67 1.37
CA THR A 205 -13.00 -8.61 0.30
C THR A 205 -12.29 -8.27 -1.01
N CYS A 206 -12.31 -6.98 -1.39
CA CYS A 206 -11.87 -6.55 -2.72
C CYS A 206 -10.37 -6.28 -2.86
N TYR A 207 -9.72 -5.82 -1.79
CA TYR A 207 -8.41 -5.16 -1.86
C TYR A 207 -7.41 -5.67 -0.81
N HIS A 208 -7.61 -6.87 -0.27
CA HIS A 208 -6.68 -7.51 0.64
C HIS A 208 -5.65 -8.34 -0.13
N PHE A 209 -4.37 -8.19 0.19
CA PHE A 209 -3.28 -8.88 -0.50
C PHE A 209 -3.41 -10.41 -0.46
N GLU A 210 -3.79 -10.98 0.69
CA GLU A 210 -3.91 -12.45 0.83
C GLU A 210 -5.02 -13.04 -0.04
N HIS A 211 -6.00 -12.23 -0.43
CA HIS A 211 -7.10 -12.66 -1.30
C HIS A 211 -6.75 -12.48 -2.78
N THR A 212 -5.64 -11.80 -3.08
CA THR A 212 -5.27 -11.41 -4.44
C THR A 212 -4.29 -12.41 -5.04
N CYS A 213 -4.66 -12.99 -6.18
CA CYS A 213 -3.76 -13.92 -6.86
C CYS A 213 -2.59 -13.20 -7.53
N HIS A 214 -1.50 -13.94 -7.71
CA HIS A 214 -0.28 -13.49 -8.38
C HIS A 214 0.48 -12.32 -7.73
N VAL A 215 0.17 -11.97 -6.48
CA VAL A 215 0.92 -10.94 -5.72
C VAL A 215 1.93 -11.55 -4.73
N GLY A 216 1.97 -12.88 -4.60
CA GLY A 216 2.82 -13.56 -3.62
C GLY A 216 2.49 -13.16 -2.17
N CYS A 217 3.46 -13.26 -1.26
CA CYS A 217 3.32 -12.80 0.13
C CYS A 217 3.63 -11.29 0.27
N THR A 218 3.09 -10.47 -0.62
CA THR A 218 3.29 -9.01 -0.57
C THR A 218 2.39 -8.38 0.49
N ASN A 219 2.92 -7.45 1.27
CA ASN A 219 2.16 -6.74 2.31
C ASN A 219 1.83 -5.28 1.97
N GLY A 220 2.52 -4.67 1.01
CA GLY A 220 2.29 -3.27 0.61
C GLY A 220 2.92 -2.20 1.51
N GLU A 221 3.49 -2.58 2.65
CA GLU A 221 3.92 -1.65 3.73
C GLU A 221 5.31 -1.04 3.51
N LEU A 222 6.07 -1.50 2.51
CA LEU A 222 7.47 -1.07 2.35
C LEU A 222 7.63 0.43 2.05
N VAL A 223 6.57 1.11 1.60
CA VAL A 223 6.61 2.55 1.29
C VAL A 223 6.84 3.39 2.54
N GLU A 224 6.45 2.89 3.72
CA GLU A 224 6.68 3.54 5.01
C GLU A 224 8.14 3.48 5.48
N THR A 225 8.88 2.47 5.02
CA THR A 225 10.25 2.22 5.49
C THR A 225 11.24 3.35 5.18
N PRO A 226 11.31 3.93 3.95
CA PRO A 226 12.18 5.07 3.69
C PRO A 226 11.83 6.30 4.54
N TRP A 227 10.54 6.51 4.86
CA TRP A 227 10.11 7.68 5.62
C TRP A 227 10.71 7.76 7.01
N SER A 228 10.96 6.62 7.65
CA SER A 228 11.64 6.59 8.95
C SER A 228 13.05 7.21 8.91
N HIS A 229 13.76 7.01 7.79
CA HIS A 229 15.10 7.57 7.59
C HIS A 229 15.02 9.01 7.07
N GLU A 230 14.06 9.30 6.18
CA GLU A 230 13.86 10.64 5.64
C GLU A 230 13.50 11.66 6.73
N LYS A 231 12.78 11.24 7.78
CA LYS A 231 12.50 12.08 8.96
C LYS A 231 13.76 12.72 9.56
N LEU A 232 14.92 12.06 9.45
CA LEU A 232 16.20 12.58 9.95
C LEU A 232 16.69 13.80 9.16
N THR A 233 16.23 13.94 7.91
CA THR A 233 16.59 15.06 7.02
C THR A 233 15.73 16.31 7.28
N GLY A 234 14.55 16.12 7.88
CA GLY A 234 13.50 17.13 8.06
C GLY A 234 14.02 18.48 8.54
N GLY A 235 14.72 18.52 9.67
CA GLY A 235 15.20 19.78 10.26
C GLY A 235 16.10 20.60 9.33
N SER A 236 16.87 19.95 8.46
CA SER A 236 17.73 20.64 7.48
C SER A 236 16.95 21.13 6.25
N ILE A 237 16.05 20.30 5.72
CA ILE A 237 15.32 20.59 4.48
C ILE A 237 14.18 21.60 4.67
N TRP A 238 13.65 21.74 5.89
CA TRP A 238 12.54 22.66 6.18
C TRP A 238 12.85 24.11 5.83
N HIS A 239 14.11 24.52 5.93
CA HIS A 239 14.56 25.89 5.69
C HIS A 239 15.32 26.06 4.36
N MET A 240 15.40 25.02 3.52
CA MET A 240 16.03 25.12 2.21
C MET A 240 15.14 25.89 1.22
N ASN A 241 15.77 26.49 0.21
CA ASN A 241 15.06 27.00 -0.96
C ASN A 241 14.51 25.84 -1.80
N ASP A 242 13.62 26.15 -2.74
CA ASP A 242 12.90 25.15 -3.55
C ASP A 242 13.83 24.17 -4.26
N GLY A 243 14.73 24.68 -5.11
CA GLY A 243 15.61 23.88 -5.92
C GLY A 243 16.57 23.04 -5.10
N HIS A 244 17.24 23.67 -4.14
CA HIS A 244 18.19 22.99 -3.26
C HIS A 244 17.53 21.89 -2.41
N ARG A 245 16.28 22.09 -1.99
CA ARG A 245 15.52 21.06 -1.28
C ARG A 245 15.26 19.84 -2.17
N HIS A 246 14.87 20.05 -3.43
CA HIS A 246 14.66 18.95 -4.37
C HIS A 246 15.95 18.18 -4.63
N ASP A 247 17.06 18.87 -4.91
CA ASP A 247 18.35 18.22 -5.13
C ASP A 247 18.80 17.41 -3.91
N THR A 248 18.58 17.96 -2.70
CA THR A 248 18.89 17.28 -1.45
C THR A 248 18.05 16.00 -1.28
N LEU A 249 16.74 16.08 -1.53
CA LEU A 249 15.85 14.91 -1.44
C LEU A 249 16.17 13.87 -2.52
N ASP A 250 16.48 14.29 -3.74
CA ASP A 250 16.92 13.39 -4.82
C ASP A 250 18.20 12.64 -4.42
N ASP A 251 19.16 13.31 -3.78
CA ASP A 251 20.39 12.68 -3.26
C ASP A 251 20.09 11.65 -2.16
N PHE A 252 19.20 12.00 -1.22
CA PHE A 252 18.77 11.05 -0.18
C PHE A 252 18.06 9.82 -0.75
N HIS A 253 17.14 10.00 -1.70
CA HIS A 253 16.44 8.90 -2.37
C HIS A 253 17.41 8.08 -3.23
N GLY A 254 18.40 8.72 -3.85
CA GLY A 254 19.51 8.10 -4.55
C GLY A 254 20.35 7.21 -3.65
N PHE A 255 20.75 7.73 -2.49
CA PHE A 255 21.51 7.00 -1.48
C PHE A 255 20.72 5.82 -0.91
N TRP A 256 19.42 6.01 -0.63
CA TRP A 256 18.53 4.93 -0.21
C TRP A 256 18.51 3.80 -1.24
N ASN A 257 18.25 4.14 -2.51
CA ASN A 257 18.23 3.18 -3.60
C ASN A 257 19.58 2.46 -3.74
N PHE A 258 20.71 3.19 -3.66
CA PHE A 258 22.04 2.60 -3.68
C PHE A 258 22.21 1.56 -2.56
N CYS A 259 21.87 1.90 -1.32
CA CYS A 259 21.96 0.99 -0.17
C CYS A 259 21.09 -0.26 -0.36
N LYS A 260 19.88 -0.10 -0.91
CA LYS A 260 18.96 -1.21 -1.21
C LYS A 260 19.53 -2.12 -2.29
N ILE A 261 20.12 -1.56 -3.34
CA ILE A 261 20.73 -2.31 -4.45
C ILE A 261 21.94 -3.12 -3.94
N GLN A 262 22.82 -2.52 -3.14
CA GLN A 262 24.00 -3.21 -2.60
C GLN A 262 23.63 -4.47 -1.80
N LYS A 263 22.52 -4.40 -1.05
CA LYS A 263 22.04 -5.50 -0.20
C LYS A 263 21.05 -6.43 -0.91
N LEU A 264 20.70 -6.16 -2.16
CA LEU A 264 19.59 -6.82 -2.85
C LEU A 264 19.83 -8.33 -3.01
N GLY A 265 21.03 -8.72 -3.47
CA GLY A 265 21.37 -10.13 -3.67
C GLY A 265 21.28 -10.96 -2.39
N GLU A 266 21.85 -10.46 -1.28
CA GLU A 266 21.76 -11.13 0.03
C GLU A 266 20.33 -11.18 0.56
N THR A 267 19.57 -10.10 0.38
CA THR A 267 18.16 -10.02 0.78
C THR A 267 17.33 -11.06 0.05
N LEU A 268 17.47 -11.15 -1.28
CA LEU A 268 16.74 -12.12 -2.10
C LEU A 268 17.13 -13.56 -1.75
N LYS A 269 18.42 -13.84 -1.51
CA LYS A 269 18.89 -15.16 -1.06
C LYS A 269 18.24 -15.56 0.27
N LYS A 270 18.17 -14.63 1.23
CA LYS A 270 17.54 -14.87 2.54
C LYS A 270 16.03 -15.11 2.39
N GLN A 271 15.35 -14.26 1.63
CA GLN A 271 13.91 -14.38 1.37
C GLN A 271 13.56 -15.70 0.69
N TRP A 272 14.36 -16.13 -0.30
CA TRP A 272 14.17 -17.41 -0.96
C TRP A 272 14.34 -18.60 -0.02
N ALA A 273 15.36 -18.57 0.86
CA ALA A 273 15.55 -19.61 1.87
C ALA A 273 14.37 -19.66 2.86
N GLN A 274 13.87 -18.51 3.30
CA GLN A 274 12.68 -18.42 4.16
C GLN A 274 11.44 -18.95 3.47
N ALA A 275 11.24 -18.63 2.19
CA ALA A 275 10.11 -19.12 1.40
C ALA A 275 10.14 -20.65 1.27
N LYS A 276 11.32 -21.25 1.08
CA LYS A 276 11.45 -22.72 1.05
C LYS A 276 11.04 -23.39 2.35
N VAL A 277 11.54 -22.89 3.49
CA VAL A 277 11.17 -23.41 4.81
C VAL A 277 9.66 -23.26 5.03
N ALA A 278 9.08 -22.10 4.67
CA ALA A 278 7.65 -21.88 4.79
C ALA A 278 6.82 -22.85 3.92
N ILE A 279 7.30 -23.20 2.72
CA ILE A 279 6.63 -24.20 1.87
C ILE A 279 6.69 -25.57 2.54
N ASP A 280 7.87 -26.00 3.00
CA ASP A 280 8.06 -27.30 3.67
C ASP A 280 7.16 -27.44 4.92
N ASP A 281 6.96 -26.33 5.66
CA ASP A 281 6.12 -26.29 6.86
C ASP A 281 4.61 -26.26 6.55
N LEU A 282 4.19 -25.49 5.53
CA LEU A 282 2.77 -25.23 5.25
C LEU A 282 2.13 -26.24 4.30
N GLU A 283 2.89 -26.79 3.34
CA GLU A 283 2.37 -27.72 2.33
C GLU A 283 1.75 -28.98 2.91
N PRO A 284 2.33 -29.66 3.93
CA PRO A 284 1.71 -30.83 4.54
C PRO A 284 0.34 -30.51 5.17
N SER A 285 0.25 -29.38 5.88
CA SER A 285 -1.00 -28.93 6.52
C SER A 285 -2.05 -28.57 5.47
N PHE A 286 -1.64 -27.88 4.41
CA PHE A 286 -2.52 -27.54 3.29
C PHE A 286 -3.07 -28.78 2.56
N ASN A 287 -2.21 -29.76 2.28
CA ASN A 287 -2.60 -31.00 1.63
C ASN A 287 -3.56 -31.82 2.49
N ASN A 288 -3.25 -31.96 3.80
CA ASN A 288 -4.13 -32.64 4.75
C ASN A 288 -5.50 -31.96 4.84
N TYR A 289 -5.53 -30.62 4.86
CA TYR A 289 -6.79 -29.87 4.88
C TYR A 289 -7.59 -30.03 3.58
N THR A 290 -6.89 -30.04 2.44
CA THR A 290 -7.51 -30.23 1.12
C THR A 290 -8.23 -31.58 1.02
N LEU A 291 -7.69 -32.64 1.63
CA LEU A 291 -8.31 -33.98 1.65
C LEU A 291 -9.63 -34.04 2.44
N LEU A 292 -9.95 -33.04 3.27
CA LEU A 292 -11.19 -33.00 4.05
C LEU A 292 -12.41 -32.58 3.22
N PHE A 293 -12.22 -32.08 2.00
CA PHE A 293 -13.28 -31.52 1.16
C PHE A 293 -13.44 -32.30 -0.15
N SER A 294 -14.65 -32.30 -0.71
CA SER A 294 -14.93 -32.94 -1.99
C SER A 294 -14.28 -32.19 -3.16
N GLU A 295 -14.01 -32.88 -4.26
CA GLU A 295 -13.50 -32.25 -5.49
C GLU A 295 -14.40 -31.12 -5.99
N GLU A 296 -15.73 -31.26 -5.82
CA GLU A 296 -16.70 -30.24 -6.21
C GLU A 296 -16.54 -28.96 -5.38
N THR A 297 -16.44 -29.07 -4.05
CA THR A 297 -16.19 -27.92 -3.17
C THR A 297 -14.85 -27.25 -3.46
N LEU A 298 -13.79 -28.04 -3.67
CA LEU A 298 -12.47 -27.51 -4.02
C LEU A 298 -12.48 -26.78 -5.37
N LYS A 299 -13.23 -27.29 -6.35
CA LYS A 299 -13.40 -26.64 -7.65
C LYS A 299 -14.17 -25.33 -7.52
N GLU A 300 -15.24 -25.31 -6.73
CA GLU A 300 -15.97 -24.09 -6.41
C GLU A 300 -15.02 -23.05 -5.78
N TRP A 301 -14.30 -23.40 -4.71
CA TRP A 301 -13.40 -22.46 -4.03
C TRP A 301 -12.25 -21.97 -4.91
N LYS A 302 -11.68 -22.82 -5.75
CA LYS A 302 -10.67 -22.40 -6.75
C LYS A 302 -11.25 -21.43 -7.78
N GLN A 303 -12.53 -21.58 -8.15
CA GLN A 303 -13.23 -20.63 -9.01
C GLN A 303 -13.60 -19.33 -8.29
N LEU A 304 -13.78 -19.36 -6.96
CA LEU A 304 -13.96 -18.15 -6.15
C LEU A 304 -12.66 -17.34 -6.07
N TYR A 305 -11.51 -18.01 -6.11
CA TYR A 305 -10.19 -17.40 -6.29
C TYR A 305 -9.92 -16.91 -7.74
N ALA A 306 -10.94 -16.84 -8.62
CA ALA A 306 -10.76 -16.44 -10.01
C ALA A 306 -10.74 -14.92 -10.20
N LEU A 307 -9.85 -14.51 -11.10
CA LEU A 307 -9.68 -13.15 -11.58
C LEU A 307 -10.83 -12.67 -12.48
N PRO A 308 -11.10 -11.35 -12.50
CA PRO A 308 -10.52 -10.33 -11.61
C PRO A 308 -11.19 -10.35 -10.23
N LEU A 309 -10.47 -9.94 -9.19
CA LEU A 309 -11.11 -9.63 -7.91
C LEU A 309 -12.20 -8.57 -8.12
N PRO A 310 -13.34 -8.66 -7.42
CA PRO A 310 -14.38 -7.68 -7.53
C PRO A 310 -13.85 -6.31 -7.10
N ASP A 311 -14.16 -5.28 -7.89
CA ASP A 311 -13.95 -3.89 -7.49
C ASP A 311 -15.18 -3.40 -6.72
N LYS A 312 -15.04 -2.37 -5.89
CA LYS A 312 -16.20 -1.74 -5.21
C LYS A 312 -17.29 -1.25 -6.14
N SER A 313 -16.98 -1.01 -7.41
CA SER A 313 -17.95 -0.70 -8.45
C SER A 313 -18.81 -1.91 -8.90
N ASP A 314 -18.42 -3.14 -8.55
CA ASP A 314 -19.20 -4.34 -8.83
C ASP A 314 -20.42 -4.41 -7.91
N LYS A 315 -21.58 -4.71 -8.47
CA LYS A 315 -22.86 -4.81 -7.73
C LYS A 315 -23.04 -6.16 -7.06
N ASN A 316 -22.22 -7.16 -7.39
CA ASN A 316 -22.35 -8.55 -6.94
C ASN A 316 -21.17 -8.99 -6.07
N ILE A 317 -20.60 -8.09 -5.26
CA ILE A 317 -19.49 -8.42 -4.35
C ILE A 317 -19.98 -9.48 -3.37
N VAL A 318 -19.41 -10.67 -3.48
CA VAL A 318 -19.56 -11.72 -2.47
C VAL A 318 -18.34 -11.65 -1.58
N ASP A 319 -18.56 -11.49 -0.29
CA ASP A 319 -17.50 -11.65 0.70
C ASP A 319 -17.14 -13.13 0.80
N LEU A 320 -16.13 -13.55 0.03
CA LEU A 320 -15.79 -14.98 -0.12
C LEU A 320 -15.18 -15.60 1.14
N TYR A 321 -14.61 -14.77 2.02
CA TYR A 321 -13.89 -15.22 3.21
C TYR A 321 -14.72 -15.08 4.48
N THR A 322 -15.67 -14.14 4.49
CA THR A 322 -16.59 -13.93 5.63
C THR A 322 -18.02 -14.42 5.34
N ALA A 323 -18.40 -14.64 4.08
CA ALA A 323 -19.74 -15.08 3.68
C ALA A 323 -19.72 -16.30 2.75
N ARG A 324 -19.45 -17.47 3.33
CA ARG A 324 -20.08 -18.77 2.97
C ARG A 324 -19.67 -19.87 3.96
N VAL A 325 -19.99 -19.69 5.23
CA VAL A 325 -20.42 -20.83 6.03
C VAL A 325 -21.80 -20.47 6.53
N GLY A 326 -22.80 -21.18 6.02
CA GLY A 326 -24.12 -21.15 6.63
C GLY A 326 -23.95 -21.58 8.09
N LYS A 327 -24.17 -20.62 8.99
CA LYS A 327 -23.75 -20.52 10.41
C LYS A 327 -22.46 -19.71 10.56
N GLU A 328 -22.61 -18.55 11.22
CA GLU A 328 -21.54 -17.66 11.68
C GLU A 328 -20.30 -18.46 12.06
N ILE A 329 -19.21 -18.30 11.30
CA ILE A 329 -17.91 -18.76 11.77
C ILE A 329 -17.52 -17.81 12.88
N PRO A 330 -17.33 -18.28 14.12
CA PRO A 330 -16.88 -17.40 15.18
C PRO A 330 -15.51 -16.84 14.77
N THR A 331 -15.38 -15.51 14.79
CA THR A 331 -14.09 -14.80 14.68
C THR A 331 -13.03 -15.47 15.57
N LEU A 332 -11.74 -15.40 15.21
CA LEU A 332 -10.65 -15.96 16.02
C LEU A 332 -10.75 -15.50 17.48
N ARG A 333 -11.11 -14.22 17.70
CA ARG A 333 -11.38 -13.65 19.02
C ARG A 333 -12.53 -14.36 19.73
N SER A 334 -13.68 -14.53 19.07
CA SER A 334 -14.80 -15.29 19.67
C SER A 334 -14.52 -16.78 19.88
N ARG A 335 -13.63 -17.40 19.09
CA ARG A 335 -13.16 -18.78 19.35
C ARG A 335 -12.27 -18.84 20.58
N LEU A 336 -11.38 -17.87 20.73
CA LEU A 336 -10.51 -17.74 21.89
C LEU A 336 -11.32 -17.43 23.16
N ASP A 337 -12.28 -16.52 23.08
CA ASP A 337 -13.20 -16.19 24.16
C ASP A 337 -14.09 -17.39 24.53
N ALA A 338 -14.55 -18.17 23.54
CA ALA A 338 -15.31 -19.39 23.78
C ALA A 338 -14.45 -20.51 24.40
N GLN A 339 -13.19 -20.65 24.01
CA GLN A 339 -12.24 -21.60 24.63
C GLN A 339 -11.92 -21.18 26.06
N LEU A 340 -11.63 -19.90 26.31
CA LEU A 340 -11.42 -19.35 27.65
C LEU A 340 -12.66 -19.53 28.53
N ALA A 341 -13.86 -19.30 28.00
CA ALA A 341 -15.10 -19.53 28.72
C ALA A 341 -15.34 -21.01 29.03
N ALA A 342 -15.04 -21.91 28.08
CA ALA A 342 -15.17 -23.36 28.27
C ALA A 342 -14.15 -23.92 29.28
N GLU A 343 -12.91 -23.42 29.26
CA GLU A 343 -11.88 -23.74 30.26
C GLU A 343 -12.26 -23.19 31.64
N LYS A 344 -12.74 -21.94 31.73
CA LYS A 344 -13.27 -21.37 32.98
C LYS A 344 -14.44 -22.21 33.52
N LEU A 345 -15.36 -22.66 32.65
CA LEU A 345 -16.47 -23.54 33.04
C LEU A 345 -16.00 -24.93 33.51
N GLN A 346 -14.95 -25.49 32.90
CA GLN A 346 -14.37 -26.76 33.36
C GLN A 346 -13.66 -26.61 34.71
N VAL A 347 -12.97 -25.50 34.95
CA VAL A 347 -12.32 -25.18 36.23
C VAL A 347 -13.37 -24.96 37.32
N LEU A 348 -14.47 -24.26 37.00
CA LEU A 348 -15.61 -24.06 37.91
C LEU A 348 -16.30 -25.39 38.28
N ASN A 349 -16.54 -26.26 37.30
CA ASN A 349 -17.17 -27.56 37.53
C ASN A 349 -16.27 -28.56 38.29
N LYS A 350 -14.94 -28.44 38.17
CA LYS A 350 -13.98 -29.29 38.90
C LYS A 350 -13.69 -28.83 40.32
N SER A 351 -13.79 -27.53 40.59
CA SER A 351 -13.39 -26.96 41.88
C SER A 351 -14.54 -26.89 42.90
N GLY A 352 -15.80 -27.09 42.49
CA GLY A 352 -16.95 -27.07 43.40
C GLY A 352 -17.18 -25.71 44.07
N VAL A 353 -16.59 -24.64 43.52
CA VAL A 353 -16.63 -23.30 44.09
C VAL A 353 -17.83 -22.55 43.51
N ASP A 354 -18.66 -22.00 44.39
CA ASP A 354 -19.77 -21.11 44.07
C ASP A 354 -19.28 -19.92 43.21
N GLY A 355 -19.94 -19.69 42.07
CA GLY A 355 -19.61 -18.66 41.09
C GLY A 355 -19.58 -17.24 41.66
N VAL A 356 -20.23 -16.98 42.80
CA VAL A 356 -20.16 -15.68 43.50
C VAL A 356 -18.77 -15.44 44.10
N THR A 357 -18.11 -16.48 44.60
CA THR A 357 -16.80 -16.37 45.27
C THR A 357 -15.69 -16.08 44.27
N LEU A 358 -15.81 -16.60 43.04
CA LEU A 358 -14.87 -16.38 41.94
C LEU A 358 -15.02 -15.00 41.29
N LEU A 359 -16.25 -14.48 41.20
CA LEU A 359 -16.49 -13.11 40.71
C LEU A 359 -15.88 -12.06 41.65
N ILE A 360 -15.92 -12.31 42.96
CA ILE A 360 -15.28 -11.46 43.97
C ILE A 360 -13.76 -11.55 43.88
N ALA A 361 -13.20 -12.75 43.67
CA ALA A 361 -11.76 -12.94 43.52
C ALA A 361 -11.21 -12.26 42.25
N GLU A 362 -11.88 -12.40 41.09
CA GLU A 362 -11.50 -11.70 39.85
C GLU A 362 -11.65 -10.18 39.99
N GLY A 363 -12.67 -9.71 40.71
CA GLY A 363 -12.83 -8.29 41.02
C GLY A 363 -11.67 -7.72 41.84
N ILE A 364 -11.21 -8.48 42.85
CA ILE A 364 -10.06 -8.09 43.69
C ILE A 364 -8.75 -8.10 42.87
N GLU A 365 -8.56 -9.08 42.00
CA GLU A 365 -7.33 -9.20 41.19
C GLU A 365 -7.23 -8.08 40.14
N LEU A 366 -8.35 -7.71 39.52
CA LEU A 366 -8.44 -6.56 38.60
C LEU A 366 -8.16 -5.22 39.32
N ASP A 367 -8.68 -5.04 40.53
CA ASP A 367 -8.48 -3.82 41.33
C ASP A 367 -7.00 -3.69 41.79
N MET A 368 -6.36 -4.82 42.07
CA MET A 368 -4.92 -4.88 42.38
C MET A 368 -4.03 -4.54 41.18
N THR A 369 -4.43 -4.91 39.96
CA THR A 369 -3.70 -4.51 38.74
C THR A 369 -3.89 -3.05 38.33
N HIS A 370 -5.01 -2.42 38.73
CA HIS A 370 -5.26 -1.00 38.47
C HIS A 370 -4.58 -0.06 39.47
N CYS A 371 -4.26 -0.52 40.69
CA CYS A 371 -3.58 0.29 41.71
C CYS A 371 -2.03 0.30 41.58
N ALA A 372 -1.45 -0.34 40.56
CA ALA A 372 -0.01 -0.46 40.37
C ALA A 372 0.58 0.42 39.24
N ILE A 373 -0.05 1.56 38.95
CA ILE A 373 0.56 2.65 38.15
C ILE A 373 0.55 3.94 38.96
#